data_AF-A0A383BEP7-F1
#
_entry.id   AF-A0A383BEP7-F1
#
_cell.length_a   1.000
_cell.length_b   1.000
_cell.length_c   1.000
_cell.angle_alpha   90.00
_cell.angle_beta   90.00
_cell.angle_gamma   90.00
#
_symmetry.space_group_name_H-M   'P 1'
#
loop_
_entity.id
_entity.type
_entity.pdbx_description
1 polymer ?
#
loop_
_entity_poly.entity_id
_entity_poly.type
_entity_poly.pdbx_seq_one_letter_code
_entity_poly.pdbx_strand_id
1 'polypeptide(L)'
;MDHNISAATETKTRTILRTVKGIQTSDGAGVNLTRIIASPNLDMLDPFLLLDEFGSDDPDDYIAGFPPHPHRGFETITYMINGKFRHKDTAGNEGYLTDGSVQWMTAGKGVIHSEMPEQTKGLVRGFQLWLNLPKEKKMIEPAYNDIPAEKIPIVSFSGGKAKIIAGTFLGITGPGRSHTGMLYYDIT
;
A
#
# COMPACT_ATOMS: atom_id res chain seq x y z
N MET A 1 29.57 -40.89 -15.10
CA MET A 1 30.24 -40.19 -13.99
C MET A 1 29.67 -38.80 -13.97
N ASP A 2 28.77 -38.61 -13.01
CA ASP A 2 28.04 -37.39 -12.73
C ASP A 2 28.98 -36.30 -12.25
N HIS A 3 28.75 -35.05 -12.64
CA HIS A 3 28.96 -33.88 -11.80
C HIS A 3 28.23 -32.68 -12.43
N ASN A 4 26.97 -32.48 -12.06
CA ASN A 4 26.36 -31.15 -12.11
C ASN A 4 26.02 -30.77 -10.67
N ILE A 5 26.98 -30.11 -10.03
CA ILE A 5 26.82 -29.48 -8.73
C ILE A 5 25.94 -28.25 -8.97
N SER A 6 24.66 -28.37 -8.62
CA SER A 6 23.77 -27.23 -8.45
C SER A 6 24.37 -26.32 -7.38
N ALA A 7 24.83 -25.13 -7.79
CA ALA A 7 25.29 -24.12 -6.86
C ALA A 7 24.08 -23.67 -6.02
N ALA A 8 24.02 -24.12 -4.77
CA ALA A 8 23.07 -23.60 -3.80
C ALA A 8 23.34 -22.10 -3.65
N THR A 9 22.35 -21.28 -4.00
CA THR A 9 22.38 -19.83 -3.76
C THR A 9 22.39 -19.60 -2.26
N GLU A 10 23.54 -19.16 -1.75
CA GLU A 10 23.74 -18.85 -0.34
C GLU A 10 22.71 -17.79 0.09
N THR A 11 21.84 -18.16 1.04
CA THR A 11 20.75 -17.29 1.47
C THR A 11 21.32 -16.26 2.44
N LYS A 12 21.60 -15.05 1.94
CA LYS A 12 22.07 -13.95 2.79
C LYS A 12 20.92 -13.38 3.61
N THR A 13 20.87 -13.71 4.90
CA THR A 13 19.93 -13.13 5.85
C THR A 13 20.21 -11.64 6.05
N ARG A 14 19.16 -10.80 6.00
CA ARG A 14 19.25 -9.36 6.32
C ARG A 14 19.16 -9.16 7.83
N THR A 15 19.87 -8.17 8.35
CA THR A 15 19.79 -7.74 9.75
C THR A 15 18.99 -6.44 9.88
N ILE A 16 18.34 -6.24 11.03
CA ILE A 16 17.66 -4.98 11.34
C ILE A 16 18.72 -3.94 11.68
N LEU A 17 18.82 -2.88 10.85
CA LEU A 17 19.75 -1.78 11.09
C LEU A 17 19.18 -0.73 12.04
N ARG A 18 17.87 -0.50 11.99
CA ARG A 18 17.17 0.52 12.77
C ARG A 18 15.72 0.13 12.96
N THR A 19 15.18 0.43 14.15
CA THR A 19 13.75 0.43 14.44
C THR A 19 13.28 1.87 14.58
N VAL A 20 12.12 2.18 14.02
CA VAL A 20 11.48 3.50 14.16
C VAL A 20 10.07 3.30 14.67
N LYS A 21 9.64 4.18 15.58
CA LYS A 21 8.26 4.21 16.07
C LYS A 21 7.48 5.22 15.24
N GLY A 22 6.32 4.82 14.75
CA GLY A 22 5.38 5.73 14.09
C GLY A 22 4.87 6.80 15.06
N ILE A 23 4.46 7.93 14.51
CA ILE A 23 3.93 9.08 15.25
C ILE A 23 2.44 9.23 14.99
N GLN A 24 1.66 9.53 16.02
CA GLN A 24 0.25 9.89 15.85
C GLN A 24 0.16 11.25 15.17
N THR A 25 -0.72 11.37 14.18
CA THR A 25 -1.04 12.61 13.48
C THR A 25 -2.45 12.51 12.91
N SER A 26 -2.91 13.59 12.28
CA SER A 26 -4.17 13.62 11.54
C SER A 26 -3.93 14.12 10.12
N ASP A 27 -4.77 13.70 9.17
CA ASP A 27 -4.75 14.18 7.77
C ASP A 27 -6.18 14.19 7.19
N GLY A 28 -6.34 14.60 5.93
CA GLY A 28 -7.66 14.71 5.30
C GLY A 28 -8.59 15.66 6.05
N ALA A 29 -9.80 15.20 6.36
CA ALA A 29 -10.79 15.96 7.14
C ALA A 29 -10.69 15.69 8.66
N GLY A 30 -9.50 15.33 9.16
CA GLY A 30 -9.25 15.04 10.58
C GLY A 30 -9.13 13.55 10.89
N VAL A 31 -8.82 12.72 9.89
CA VAL A 31 -8.64 11.28 10.06
C VAL A 31 -7.39 11.02 10.90
N ASN A 32 -7.53 10.28 11.99
CA ASN A 32 -6.43 9.87 12.85
C ASN A 32 -5.60 8.77 12.19
N LEU A 33 -4.28 8.93 12.23
CA LEU A 33 -3.35 8.00 11.61
C LEU A 33 -2.01 7.94 12.34
N THR A 34 -1.30 6.85 12.13
CA THR A 34 0.08 6.67 12.57
C THR A 34 1.02 6.80 11.37
N ARG A 35 1.83 7.86 11.33
CA ARG A 35 2.82 8.10 10.27
C ARG A 35 4.15 7.45 10.57
N ILE A 36 4.65 6.61 9.65
CA ILE A 36 5.92 5.88 9.78
C ILE A 36 7.01 6.50 8.90
N ILE A 37 6.83 6.49 7.57
CA ILE A 37 7.72 7.15 6.59
C ILE A 37 7.22 8.59 6.38
N ALA A 38 8.13 9.52 6.08
CA ALA A 38 7.90 10.97 6.15
C ALA A 38 7.61 11.48 7.57
N SER A 39 8.12 10.75 8.57
CA SER A 39 8.16 11.21 9.97
C SER A 39 9.52 11.83 10.29
N PRO A 40 9.67 12.64 11.36
CA PRO A 40 10.98 13.15 11.79
C PRO A 40 12.00 12.04 12.08
N ASN A 41 11.52 10.83 12.39
CA ASN A 41 12.37 9.67 12.67
C ASN A 41 12.78 8.92 11.41
N LEU A 42 12.02 9.03 10.31
CA LEU A 42 12.29 8.41 9.02
C LEU A 42 11.73 9.31 7.92
N ASP A 43 12.50 10.35 7.60
CA ASP A 43 12.10 11.43 6.71
C ASP A 43 12.02 10.98 5.25
N MET A 44 12.94 10.12 4.81
CA MET A 44 13.02 9.61 3.46
C MET A 44 13.46 8.15 3.43
N LEU A 45 12.80 7.36 2.60
CA LEU A 45 13.20 5.98 2.31
C LEU A 45 12.91 5.64 0.85
N ASP A 46 13.71 6.19 -0.09
CA ASP A 46 13.52 5.96 -1.53
C ASP A 46 13.43 4.45 -1.86
N PRO A 47 12.42 3.98 -2.63
CA PRO A 47 11.40 4.75 -3.36
C PRO A 47 10.10 5.06 -2.62
N PHE A 48 10.01 4.79 -1.32
CA PHE A 48 8.83 5.04 -0.50
C PHE A 48 8.83 6.49 0.02
N LEU A 49 7.76 7.21 -0.32
CA LEU A 49 7.61 8.62 0.06
C LEU A 49 6.85 8.80 1.37
N LEU A 50 5.89 7.92 1.66
CA LEU A 50 5.02 7.98 2.83
C LEU A 50 4.49 6.58 3.14
N LEU A 51 4.34 6.29 4.43
CA LEU A 51 3.64 5.11 4.91
C LEU A 51 2.86 5.52 6.15
N ASP A 52 1.55 5.50 6.04
CA ASP A 52 0.61 5.77 7.12
C ASP A 52 -0.21 4.51 7.41
N GLU A 53 -0.42 4.22 8.70
CA GLU A 53 -1.47 3.31 9.16
C GLU A 53 -2.69 4.15 9.57
N PHE A 54 -3.84 3.90 8.97
CA PHE A 54 -5.12 4.41 9.46
C PHE A 54 -5.81 3.25 10.17
N GLY A 55 -6.06 3.38 11.47
CA GLY A 55 -6.52 2.27 12.30
C GLY A 55 -7.27 2.77 13.53
N SER A 56 -8.60 2.61 13.54
CA SER A 56 -9.44 2.93 14.70
C SER A 56 -10.74 2.13 14.69
N ASP A 57 -11.26 1.83 15.87
CA ASP A 57 -12.61 1.31 16.10
C ASP A 57 -13.62 2.41 16.47
N ASP A 58 -13.14 3.64 16.71
CA ASP A 58 -13.97 4.84 16.89
C ASP A 58 -14.30 5.48 15.53
N PRO A 59 -15.58 5.54 15.10
CA PRO A 59 -15.97 6.18 13.86
C PRO A 59 -15.57 7.65 13.75
N ASP A 60 -15.53 8.40 14.86
CA ASP A 60 -15.19 9.81 14.83
C ASP A 60 -13.74 10.04 14.36
N ASP A 61 -12.88 9.03 14.50
CA ASP A 61 -11.48 9.06 14.06
C ASP A 61 -11.30 8.90 12.55
N TYR A 62 -12.30 8.39 11.81
CA TYR A 62 -12.12 8.08 10.39
C TYR A 62 -13.26 8.54 9.49
N ILE A 63 -14.48 8.74 10.00
CA ILE A 63 -15.70 8.93 9.18
C ILE A 63 -15.63 10.15 8.25
N ALA A 64 -14.86 11.16 8.64
CA ALA A 64 -14.65 12.37 7.85
C ALA A 64 -13.90 12.08 6.53
N GLY A 65 -13.08 11.02 6.50
CA GLY A 65 -12.37 10.56 5.32
C GLY A 65 -11.38 11.56 4.73
N PHE A 66 -11.06 11.33 3.46
CA PHE A 66 -10.18 12.16 2.67
C PHE A 66 -11.00 12.81 1.54
N PRO A 67 -11.47 14.06 1.73
CA PRO A 67 -12.23 14.78 0.69
C PRO A 67 -11.36 15.03 -0.56
N PRO A 68 -11.93 15.52 -1.67
CA PRO A 68 -11.20 15.74 -2.92
C PRO A 68 -9.86 16.47 -2.72
N HIS A 69 -8.75 15.81 -3.07
CA HIS A 69 -7.39 16.32 -2.93
C HIS A 69 -6.50 15.86 -4.11
N PRO A 70 -5.45 16.64 -4.48
CA PRO A 70 -4.62 16.33 -5.63
C PRO A 70 -3.41 15.43 -5.29
N HIS A 71 -3.02 14.59 -6.24
CA HIS A 71 -1.73 13.88 -6.27
C HIS A 71 -1.05 14.03 -7.64
N ARG A 72 0.29 13.96 -7.68
CA ARG A 72 1.07 14.00 -8.92
C ARG A 72 2.46 13.37 -8.75
N GLY A 73 2.89 12.59 -9.74
CA GLY A 73 4.28 12.15 -9.88
C GLY A 73 4.69 10.95 -9.02
N PHE A 74 3.73 10.26 -8.40
CA PHE A 74 3.91 9.02 -7.63
C PHE A 74 2.67 8.12 -7.74
N GLU A 75 2.73 6.94 -7.14
CA GLU A 75 1.62 6.00 -6.99
C GLU A 75 1.13 6.01 -5.54
N THR A 76 -0.17 5.93 -5.30
CA THR A 76 -0.75 5.67 -3.98
C THR A 76 -1.28 4.24 -3.94
N ILE A 77 -0.95 3.52 -2.87
CA ILE A 77 -1.39 2.15 -2.64
C ILE A 77 -2.13 2.12 -1.29
N THR A 78 -3.44 1.89 -1.35
CA THR A 78 -4.30 1.76 -0.16
C THR A 78 -4.58 0.28 0.05
N TYR A 79 -4.06 -0.30 1.14
CA TYR A 79 -4.31 -1.70 1.51
C TYR A 79 -5.25 -1.77 2.71
N MET A 80 -6.45 -2.35 2.52
CA MET A 80 -7.43 -2.51 3.57
C MET A 80 -7.20 -3.83 4.33
N ILE A 81 -6.90 -3.75 5.62
CA ILE A 81 -6.94 -4.92 6.51
C ILE A 81 -8.39 -5.19 6.92
N ASN A 82 -9.07 -4.16 7.41
CA ASN A 82 -10.47 -4.20 7.84
C ASN A 82 -11.19 -2.91 7.42
N GLY A 83 -12.46 -3.05 7.08
CA GLY A 83 -13.34 -1.94 6.79
C GLY A 83 -13.53 -1.70 5.31
N LYS A 84 -14.32 -0.66 5.03
CA LYS A 84 -14.87 -0.40 3.70
C LYS A 84 -14.70 1.05 3.31
N PHE A 85 -14.14 1.29 2.13
CA PHE A 85 -13.89 2.61 1.58
C PHE A 85 -14.47 2.70 0.17
N ARG A 86 -14.95 3.88 -0.19
CA ARG A 86 -15.26 4.25 -1.56
C ARG A 86 -14.25 5.28 -2.01
N HIS A 87 -13.72 5.09 -3.21
CA HIS A 87 -12.88 6.10 -3.85
C HIS A 87 -13.55 6.64 -5.11
N LYS A 88 -13.25 7.89 -5.43
CA LYS A 88 -13.76 8.57 -6.63
C LYS A 88 -12.76 9.60 -7.12
N ASP A 89 -12.65 9.77 -8.43
CA ASP A 89 -11.78 10.77 -9.04
C ASP A 89 -12.49 11.74 -10.01
N THR A 90 -11.76 12.73 -10.50
CA THR A 90 -12.26 13.70 -11.50
C THR A 90 -12.39 13.15 -12.93
N ALA A 91 -11.81 11.99 -13.23
CA ALA A 91 -11.95 11.32 -14.52
C ALA A 91 -13.19 10.40 -14.58
N GLY A 92 -13.92 10.26 -13.47
CA GLY A 92 -15.12 9.43 -13.35
C GLY A 92 -14.83 8.01 -12.89
N ASN A 93 -13.59 7.69 -12.51
CA ASN A 93 -13.28 6.42 -11.87
C ASN A 93 -13.89 6.41 -10.47
N GLU A 94 -14.46 5.27 -10.10
CA GLU A 94 -15.01 5.01 -8.78
C GLU A 94 -14.79 3.53 -8.45
N GLY A 95 -14.51 3.23 -7.19
CA GLY A 95 -14.35 1.87 -6.75
C GLY A 95 -14.62 1.70 -5.27
N TYR A 96 -14.72 0.43 -4.87
CA TYR A 96 -15.07 0.03 -3.52
C TYR A 96 -14.02 -0.94 -2.99
N LEU A 97 -13.47 -0.56 -1.84
CA LEU A 97 -12.50 -1.36 -1.11
C LEU A 97 -13.18 -2.03 0.06
N THR A 98 -12.80 -3.28 0.28
CA THR A 98 -13.22 -4.12 1.41
C THR A 98 -11.99 -4.75 2.07
N ASP A 99 -12.21 -5.45 3.17
CA ASP A 99 -11.22 -6.30 3.84
C ASP A 99 -10.37 -7.09 2.83
N GLY A 100 -9.05 -6.91 2.93
CA GLY A 100 -8.04 -7.57 2.11
C GLY A 100 -7.84 -6.99 0.71
N SER A 101 -8.67 -6.05 0.25
CA SER A 101 -8.52 -5.44 -1.07
C SER A 101 -7.41 -4.37 -1.09
N VAL A 102 -6.91 -4.07 -2.30
CA VAL A 102 -5.92 -3.02 -2.54
C VAL A 102 -6.43 -2.08 -3.62
N GLN A 103 -6.38 -0.78 -3.37
CA GLN A 103 -6.41 0.22 -4.43
C GLN A 103 -4.98 0.54 -4.83
N TRP A 104 -4.71 0.51 -6.13
CA TRP A 104 -3.43 0.97 -6.67
C TRP A 104 -3.68 2.07 -7.68
N MET A 105 -3.36 3.31 -7.31
CA MET A 105 -3.54 4.48 -8.15
C MET A 105 -2.19 5.04 -8.59
N THR A 106 -1.99 5.12 -9.90
CA THR A 106 -0.89 5.87 -10.49
C THR A 106 -1.36 7.30 -10.71
N ALA A 107 -0.82 8.27 -9.97
CA ALA A 107 -1.23 9.68 -10.12
C ALA A 107 -0.65 10.32 -11.38
N GLY A 108 0.54 9.90 -11.83
CA GLY A 108 1.17 10.36 -13.07
C GLY A 108 1.20 11.89 -13.17
N LYS A 109 0.74 12.43 -14.31
CA LYS A 109 0.68 13.88 -14.57
C LYS A 109 -0.26 14.66 -13.65
N GLY A 110 -1.14 13.99 -12.92
CA GLY A 110 -2.00 14.59 -11.90
C GLY A 110 -3.41 14.00 -11.87
N VAL A 111 -3.94 13.80 -10.66
CA VAL A 111 -5.33 13.36 -10.42
C VAL A 111 -5.86 14.06 -9.17
N ILE A 112 -7.16 14.40 -9.16
CA ILE A 112 -7.88 14.80 -7.95
C ILE A 112 -8.82 13.66 -7.60
N HIS A 113 -8.75 13.19 -6.36
CA HIS A 113 -9.55 12.07 -5.90
C HIS A 113 -9.96 12.22 -4.44
N SER A 114 -10.91 11.40 -4.00
CA SER A 114 -11.39 11.30 -2.62
C SER A 114 -11.43 9.85 -2.17
N GLU A 115 -11.20 9.61 -0.89
CA GLU A 115 -11.27 8.29 -0.25
C GLU A 115 -12.15 8.41 0.99
N MET A 116 -13.40 7.95 0.87
CA MET A 116 -14.43 8.12 1.88
C MET A 116 -14.76 6.77 2.53
N PRO A 117 -14.75 6.67 3.87
CA PRO A 117 -15.22 5.47 4.55
C PRO A 117 -16.69 5.23 4.26
N GLU A 118 -17.02 3.98 3.95
CA GLU A 118 -18.41 3.49 3.81
C GLU A 118 -18.85 2.74 5.07
N GLN A 119 -17.89 2.29 5.86
CA GLN A 119 -18.15 1.74 7.18
C GLN A 119 -18.46 2.88 8.15
N THR A 120 -19.58 2.78 8.86
CA THR A 120 -20.02 3.80 9.83
C THR A 120 -19.84 3.37 11.28
N LYS A 121 -19.37 2.14 11.52
CA LYS A 121 -19.11 1.57 12.85
C LYS A 121 -18.07 0.45 12.80
N GLY A 122 -17.32 0.29 13.88
CA GLY A 122 -16.37 -0.80 14.04
C GLY A 122 -15.03 -0.55 13.35
N LEU A 123 -14.12 -1.52 13.48
CA LEU A 123 -12.73 -1.37 13.08
C LEU A 123 -12.55 -1.04 11.59
N VAL A 124 -12.00 0.13 11.32
CA VAL A 124 -11.34 0.46 10.05
C VAL A 124 -9.84 0.35 10.30
N ARG A 125 -9.14 -0.44 9.48
CA ARG A 125 -7.69 -0.56 9.56
C ARG A 125 -7.09 -0.80 8.19
N GLY A 126 -6.05 -0.06 7.84
CA GLY A 126 -5.32 -0.25 6.61
C GLY A 126 -4.05 0.59 6.56
N PHE A 127 -3.38 0.51 5.41
CA PHE A 127 -2.15 1.24 5.14
C PHE A 127 -2.28 2.07 3.88
N GLN A 128 -1.78 3.30 3.94
CA GLN A 128 -1.54 4.15 2.79
C GLN A 128 -0.03 4.18 2.53
N LEU A 129 0.41 3.71 1.36
CA LEU A 129 1.80 3.78 0.91
C LEU A 129 1.90 4.67 -0.32
N TRP A 130 2.85 5.60 -0.32
CA TRP A 130 3.20 6.37 -1.52
C TRP A 130 4.50 5.86 -2.11
N LEU A 131 4.47 5.45 -3.37
CA LEU A 131 5.60 4.92 -4.11
C LEU A 131 6.02 5.90 -5.20
N ASN A 132 7.24 6.41 -5.11
CA ASN A 132 7.79 7.36 -6.05
C ASN A 132 7.84 6.77 -7.47
N LEU A 133 7.39 7.52 -8.48
CA LEU A 133 7.57 7.13 -9.89
C LEU A 133 8.98 7.52 -10.37
N PRO A 134 9.60 6.71 -11.27
CA PRO A 134 10.80 7.10 -11.99
C PRO A 134 10.56 8.40 -12.76
N LYS A 135 11.62 9.18 -12.98
CA LYS A 135 11.56 10.52 -13.59
C LYS A 135 10.76 10.52 -14.90
N GLU A 136 11.04 9.59 -15.78
CA GLU A 136 10.42 9.42 -17.09
C GLU A 136 8.94 9.01 -17.02
N LYS A 137 8.47 8.52 -15.88
CA LYS A 137 7.08 8.11 -15.66
C LYS A 137 6.25 9.11 -14.88
N LYS A 138 6.85 10.18 -14.33
CA LYS A 138 6.11 11.18 -13.52
C LYS A 138 4.99 11.91 -14.28
N MET A 139 4.97 11.84 -15.60
CA MET A 139 4.02 12.55 -16.46
C MET A 139 3.14 11.62 -17.31
N ILE A 140 3.08 10.32 -17.00
CA ILE A 140 2.15 9.39 -17.66
C ILE A 140 0.70 9.72 -17.30
N GLU A 141 -0.25 9.16 -18.07
CA GLU A 141 -1.66 9.26 -17.73
C GLU A 141 -1.95 8.62 -16.36
N PRO A 142 -2.85 9.22 -15.54
CA PRO A 142 -3.30 8.58 -14.32
C PRO A 142 -3.99 7.25 -14.62
N ALA A 143 -3.86 6.29 -13.71
CA ALA A 143 -4.49 4.98 -13.85
C ALA A 143 -4.91 4.42 -12.49
N TYR A 144 -5.98 3.63 -12.49
CA TYR A 144 -6.48 2.93 -11.32
C TYR A 144 -6.47 1.42 -11.55
N ASN A 145 -6.11 0.69 -10.52
CA ASN A 145 -6.20 -0.77 -10.49
C ASN A 145 -6.68 -1.20 -9.11
N ASP A 146 -7.98 -1.47 -9.01
CA ASP A 146 -8.56 -2.09 -7.83
C ASP A 146 -8.31 -3.59 -7.88
N ILE A 147 -7.73 -4.11 -6.81
CA ILE A 147 -7.35 -5.49 -6.65
C ILE A 147 -8.20 -6.09 -5.53
N PRO A 148 -9.26 -6.84 -5.86
CA PRO A 148 -10.04 -7.58 -4.88
C PRO A 148 -9.20 -8.59 -4.11
N ALA A 149 -9.59 -8.86 -2.86
CA ALA A 149 -8.85 -9.76 -1.98
C ALA A 149 -8.67 -11.16 -2.58
N GLU A 150 -9.68 -11.68 -3.29
CA GLU A 150 -9.66 -12.98 -3.95
C GLU A 150 -8.64 -13.09 -5.09
N LYS A 151 -8.16 -11.96 -5.64
CA LYS A 151 -7.09 -11.94 -6.65
C LYS A 151 -5.69 -11.91 -6.04
N ILE A 152 -5.57 -11.76 -4.73
CA ILE A 152 -4.29 -11.71 -4.02
C ILE A 152 -3.96 -13.12 -3.53
N PRO A 153 -2.97 -13.81 -4.13
CA PRO A 153 -2.67 -15.17 -3.74
C PRO A 153 -2.04 -15.22 -2.34
N ILE A 154 -2.33 -16.30 -1.61
CA ILE A 154 -1.79 -16.57 -0.29
C ILE A 154 -0.86 -17.78 -0.36
N VAL A 155 0.35 -17.64 0.17
CA VAL A 155 1.36 -18.70 0.18
C VAL A 155 1.74 -19.03 1.62
N SER A 156 1.68 -20.30 1.98
CA SER A 156 2.18 -20.80 3.27
C SER A 156 3.69 -21.08 3.20
N PHE A 157 4.41 -20.72 4.26
CA PHE A 157 5.84 -21.01 4.43
C PHE A 157 6.15 -21.29 5.90
N SER A 158 7.40 -21.63 6.23
CA SER A 158 7.78 -22.02 7.60
C SER A 158 7.54 -20.93 8.66
N GLY A 159 7.48 -19.66 8.27
CA GLY A 159 7.24 -18.51 9.15
C GLY A 159 5.80 -18.01 9.20
N GLY A 160 4.85 -18.68 8.53
CA GLY A 160 3.44 -18.27 8.51
C GLY A 160 2.82 -18.31 7.11
N LYS A 161 1.94 -17.34 6.84
CA LYS A 161 1.30 -17.13 5.55
C LYS A 161 1.67 -15.75 5.02
N ALA A 162 1.83 -15.65 3.70
CA ALA A 162 2.09 -14.41 3.00
C ALA A 162 0.99 -14.15 1.96
N LYS A 163 0.25 -13.04 2.08
CA LYS A 163 -0.55 -12.53 0.97
C LYS A 163 0.35 -11.72 0.05
N ILE A 164 0.39 -12.08 -1.23
CA ILE A 164 1.34 -11.51 -2.18
C ILE A 164 0.68 -10.35 -2.93
N ILE A 165 0.79 -9.13 -2.42
CA ILE A 165 0.19 -7.93 -3.04
C ILE A 165 0.97 -7.55 -4.30
N ALA A 166 2.30 -7.42 -4.20
CA ALA A 166 3.18 -7.11 -5.33
C ALA A 166 4.51 -7.87 -5.25
N GLY A 167 5.07 -8.20 -6.42
CA GLY A 167 6.30 -8.99 -6.55
C GLY A 167 6.05 -10.50 -6.57
N THR A 168 7.13 -11.28 -6.46
CA THR A 168 7.09 -12.74 -6.53
C THR A 168 7.70 -13.36 -5.26
N PHE A 169 6.97 -14.25 -4.61
CA PHE A 169 7.43 -14.99 -3.43
C PHE A 169 7.16 -16.48 -3.62
N LEU A 170 8.17 -17.32 -3.41
CA LEU A 170 8.11 -18.78 -3.63
C LEU A 170 7.50 -19.17 -5.00
N GLY A 171 7.86 -18.42 -6.05
CA GLY A 171 7.38 -18.64 -7.42
C GLY A 171 5.96 -18.13 -7.69
N ILE A 172 5.25 -17.60 -6.69
CA ILE A 172 3.90 -17.05 -6.82
C ILE A 172 3.97 -15.53 -6.93
N THR A 173 3.31 -14.97 -7.94
CA THR A 173 3.36 -13.53 -8.26
C THR A 173 2.05 -12.86 -7.88
N GLY A 174 2.15 -11.77 -7.12
CA GLY A 174 1.01 -10.93 -6.75
C GLY A 174 0.43 -10.15 -7.94
N PRO A 175 -0.80 -9.62 -7.85
CA PRO A 175 -1.44 -8.87 -8.92
C PRO A 175 -0.93 -7.42 -9.06
N GLY A 176 -0.31 -6.84 -8.04
CA GLY A 176 0.22 -5.47 -8.05
C GLY A 176 1.31 -5.28 -9.12
N ARG A 177 1.28 -4.14 -9.80
CA ARG A 177 2.18 -3.81 -10.91
C ARG A 177 2.82 -2.43 -10.71
N SER A 178 3.78 -2.36 -9.79
CA SER A 178 4.54 -1.12 -9.54
C SER A 178 5.38 -0.70 -10.74
N HIS A 179 5.49 0.60 -10.98
CA HIS A 179 6.37 1.12 -12.01
C HIS A 179 7.86 1.21 -11.60
N THR A 180 8.14 1.19 -10.29
CA THR A 180 9.48 1.34 -9.69
C THR A 180 10.09 0.02 -9.22
N GLY A 181 9.30 -1.06 -9.22
CA GLY A 181 9.70 -2.36 -8.67
C GLY A 181 9.60 -2.37 -7.15
N MET A 182 8.67 -3.16 -6.61
CA MET A 182 8.44 -3.28 -5.18
C MET A 182 8.03 -4.71 -4.83
N LEU A 183 8.45 -5.17 -3.65
CA LEU A 183 7.86 -6.33 -2.98
C LEU A 183 6.93 -5.81 -1.90
N TYR A 184 5.66 -6.23 -1.93
CA TYR A 184 4.68 -5.85 -0.91
C TYR A 184 3.89 -7.10 -0.51
N TYR A 185 4.10 -7.55 0.73
CA TYR A 185 3.48 -8.73 1.31
C TYR A 185 2.83 -8.40 2.66
N ASP A 186 1.66 -8.98 2.92
CA ASP A 186 1.07 -9.04 4.25
C ASP A 186 1.39 -10.42 4.85
N ILE A 187 2.06 -10.44 6.00
CA ILE A 187 2.56 -11.66 6.66
C ILE A 187 1.82 -11.88 7.96
N THR A 188 1.26 -13.08 8.13
CA THR A 188 0.46 -13.51 9.31
C THR A 188 0.86 -14.89 9.79
#